data_AF-A0A961UTQ5-F1
#
_entry.id   AF-A0A961UTQ5-F1
#
_cell.length_a   1.000
_cell.length_b   1.000
_cell.length_c   1.000
_cell.angle_alpha   90.00
_cell.angle_beta   90.00
_cell.angle_gamma   90.00
#
_symmetry.space_group_name_H-M   'P 1'
#
loop_
_entity.id
_entity.type
_entity.pdbx_description
1 polymer ?
#
loop_
_entity_poly.entity_id
_entity_poly.type
_entity_poly.pdbx_seq_one_letter_code
_entity_poly.pdbx_strand_id
1 'polypeptide(L)'
;MKLLALRAAQFRRFGDGVAVEALSPSVNVLAGPNELGKSTLFEALEAAFLVPHGTSGARLEAFRPRGGGEPLVEVDFEIGGARWRIRKQFGRGKTAVLSNLDSGRVEARAGEAEAQLARLVGTGDGPGRIGLVWVRQQRALHTPDPDIEPLTGKQKTRGEANALMSLLSQEVVEAAGSKLGEDILGRARAELGLLMTLGREAPKRNGPYDLALRA
;
A
#
# COMPACT_ATOMS: atom_id res chain seq x y z
N MET A 1 0.98 9.88 8.81
CA MET A 1 2.38 9.93 8.35
C MET A 1 2.62 11.27 7.68
N LYS A 2 3.77 11.90 7.90
CA LYS A 2 4.21 13.13 7.23
C LYS A 2 5.59 12.92 6.63
N LEU A 3 5.79 13.27 5.35
CA LEU A 3 7.11 13.24 4.72
C LEU A 3 7.89 14.51 5.10
N LEU A 4 9.17 14.37 5.41
CA LEU A 4 10.06 15.46 5.83
C LEU A 4 11.15 15.73 4.80
N ALA A 5 11.71 14.66 4.21
CA ALA A 5 12.72 14.77 3.16
C ALA A 5 12.72 13.52 2.26
N LEU A 6 13.17 13.69 1.02
CA LEU A 6 13.40 12.63 0.04
C LEU A 6 14.75 12.85 -0.62
N ARG A 7 15.61 11.83 -0.60
CA ARG A 7 16.91 11.83 -1.24
C ARG A 7 17.04 10.61 -2.13
N ALA A 8 17.64 10.77 -3.29
CA ALA A 8 17.92 9.67 -4.20
C ALA A 8 19.28 9.87 -4.85
N ALA A 9 20.04 8.79 -5.01
CA ALA A 9 21.33 8.79 -5.71
C ALA A 9 21.48 7.50 -6.51
N GLN A 10 22.21 7.59 -7.63
CA GLN A 10 22.31 6.50 -8.60
C GLN A 10 20.92 5.92 -8.96
N PHE A 11 19.92 6.79 -9.10
CA PHE A 11 18.53 6.40 -9.31
C PHE A 11 17.99 7.08 -10.58
N ARG A 12 17.89 6.32 -11.66
CA ARG A 12 17.44 6.74 -13.00
C ARG A 12 18.12 8.02 -13.51
N ARG A 13 17.44 9.17 -13.44
CA ARG A 13 17.99 10.45 -13.93
C ARG A 13 19.05 11.02 -12.97
N PHE A 14 19.02 10.64 -11.69
CA PHE A 14 19.89 11.21 -10.67
C PHE A 14 21.11 10.31 -10.43
N GLY A 15 22.13 10.46 -11.28
CA GLY A 15 23.44 9.82 -11.06
C GLY A 15 24.12 10.40 -9.82
N ASP A 16 24.39 11.71 -9.83
CA ASP A 16 25.10 12.43 -8.76
C ASP A 16 24.27 12.67 -7.50
N GLY A 17 22.97 12.38 -7.58
CA GLY A 17 22.02 12.49 -6.50
C GLY A 17 21.17 13.75 -6.51
N VAL A 18 20.10 13.70 -5.74
CA VAL A 18 19.12 14.78 -5.56
C VAL A 18 18.57 14.70 -4.14
N ALA A 19 18.27 15.87 -3.58
CA ALA A 19 17.63 16.00 -2.29
C ALA A 19 16.47 17.00 -2.38
N VAL A 20 15.33 16.60 -1.83
CA VAL A 20 14.20 17.47 -1.53
C VAL A 20 14.07 17.48 -0.02
N GLU A 21 14.51 18.59 0.57
CA GLU A 21 14.53 18.80 2.02
C GLU A 21 13.34 19.64 2.47
N ALA A 22 13.07 19.63 3.78
CA ALA A 22 12.11 20.52 4.42
C ALA A 22 10.70 20.48 3.79
N LEU A 23 10.19 19.27 3.49
CA LEU A 23 8.82 19.09 3.03
C LEU A 23 7.83 19.60 4.09
N SER A 24 6.92 20.45 3.65
CA SER A 24 5.89 21.06 4.48
C SER A 24 4.84 20.02 4.90
N PRO A 25 4.21 20.16 6.08
CA PRO A 25 3.00 19.39 6.43
C PRO A 25 1.81 19.69 5.52
N SER A 26 1.84 20.79 4.76
CA SER A 26 0.78 21.20 3.84
C SER A 26 1.05 20.72 2.41
N VAL A 27 0.40 21.34 1.43
CA VAL A 27 0.60 21.03 0.01
C VAL A 27 2.02 21.41 -0.42
N ASN A 28 2.75 20.43 -0.96
CA ASN A 28 4.08 20.64 -1.55
C ASN A 28 3.95 20.55 -3.08
N VAL A 29 4.41 21.57 -3.80
CA VAL A 29 4.38 21.59 -5.28
C VAL A 29 5.80 21.49 -5.82
N LEU A 30 6.13 20.38 -6.46
CA LEU A 30 7.39 20.21 -7.17
C LEU A 30 7.23 20.68 -8.62
N ALA A 31 7.62 21.92 -8.90
CA ALA A 31 7.54 22.53 -10.22
C ALA A 31 8.90 22.48 -10.95
N GLY A 32 8.86 22.20 -12.26
CA GLY A 32 10.05 22.21 -13.10
C GLY A 32 9.72 21.71 -14.52
N PRO A 33 10.62 21.88 -15.49
CA PRO A 33 10.42 21.39 -16.85
C PRO A 33 10.14 19.88 -16.91
N ASN A 34 9.56 19.43 -18.02
CA ASN A 34 9.49 18.00 -18.31
C ASN A 34 10.90 17.40 -18.29
N GLU A 35 10.94 16.11 -17.94
CA GLU A 35 12.16 15.34 -17.80
C GLU A 35 13.10 15.77 -16.68
N LEU A 36 12.91 16.89 -15.96
CA LEU A 36 13.79 17.32 -14.84
C LEU A 36 14.00 16.24 -13.75
N GLY A 37 13.17 15.19 -13.73
CA GLY A 37 13.28 14.06 -12.81
C GLY A 37 12.20 14.03 -11.75
N LYS A 38 11.12 14.82 -11.91
CA LYS A 38 9.96 14.79 -11.01
C LYS A 38 9.38 13.38 -10.87
N SER A 39 9.06 12.72 -11.99
CA SER A 39 8.57 11.33 -11.97
C SER A 39 9.60 10.37 -11.37
N THR A 40 10.90 10.63 -11.56
CA THR A 40 11.96 9.86 -10.91
C THR A 40 11.93 9.99 -9.38
N LEU A 41 11.68 11.18 -8.83
CA LEU A 41 11.52 11.40 -7.38
C LEU A 41 10.31 10.64 -6.84
N PHE A 42 9.17 10.67 -7.55
CA PHE A 42 8.00 9.88 -7.15
C PHE A 42 8.33 8.38 -7.11
N GLU A 43 9.04 7.86 -8.10
CA GLU A 43 9.41 6.45 -8.13
C GLU A 43 10.47 6.08 -7.08
N ALA A 44 11.36 7.01 -6.71
CA ALA A 44 12.27 6.83 -5.58
C ALA A 44 11.50 6.73 -4.25
N LEU A 45 10.48 7.58 -4.07
CA LEU A 45 9.61 7.55 -2.91
C LEU A 45 8.78 6.25 -2.85
N GLU A 46 8.26 5.79 -3.99
CA GLU A 46 7.61 4.48 -4.09
C GLU A 46 8.58 3.35 -3.72
N ALA A 47 9.81 3.39 -4.24
CA ALA A 47 10.84 2.40 -3.96
C ALA A 47 11.19 2.34 -2.46
N ALA A 48 11.25 3.49 -1.80
CA ALA A 48 11.55 3.59 -0.38
C ALA A 48 10.53 2.82 0.49
N PHE A 49 9.23 2.97 0.21
CA PHE A 49 8.18 2.37 1.05
C PHE A 49 7.70 0.99 0.56
N LEU A 50 7.55 0.80 -0.74
CA LEU A 50 6.77 -0.32 -1.29
C LEU A 50 7.62 -1.39 -1.98
N VAL A 51 8.89 -1.08 -2.28
CA VAL A 51 9.77 -2.01 -2.99
C VAL A 51 10.75 -2.65 -2.02
N PRO A 52 10.82 -3.99 -1.93
CA PRO A 52 11.81 -4.66 -1.11
C PRO A 52 13.24 -4.32 -1.56
N HIS A 53 14.15 -4.03 -0.63
CA HIS A 53 15.58 -3.79 -0.89
C HIS A 53 16.24 -4.98 -1.60
N GLY A 54 15.70 -6.18 -1.38
CA GLY A 54 16.08 -7.43 -2.04
C GLY A 54 15.82 -7.52 -3.53
N THR A 55 15.11 -6.54 -4.11
CA THR A 55 14.69 -6.51 -5.52
C THR A 55 15.85 -6.71 -6.50
N SER A 56 15.62 -7.52 -7.53
CA SER A 56 16.60 -7.89 -8.55
C SER A 56 15.96 -7.95 -9.94
N GLY A 57 16.77 -8.24 -10.97
CA GLY A 57 16.32 -8.40 -12.35
C GLY A 57 15.81 -7.09 -12.96
N ALA A 58 14.80 -7.20 -13.84
CA ALA A 58 14.29 -6.06 -14.62
C ALA A 58 13.87 -4.85 -13.77
N ARG A 59 13.33 -5.08 -12.56
CA ARG A 59 12.91 -3.99 -11.67
C ARG A 59 14.11 -3.22 -11.09
N LEU A 60 15.20 -3.93 -10.76
CA LEU A 60 16.45 -3.29 -10.35
C LEU A 60 17.07 -2.51 -11.51
N GLU A 61 17.13 -3.11 -12.70
CA GLU A 61 17.66 -2.43 -13.88
C GLU A 61 16.84 -1.18 -14.25
N ALA A 62 15.53 -1.19 -14.02
CA ALA A 62 14.67 -0.03 -14.21
C ALA A 62 14.98 1.13 -13.24
N PHE A 63 15.65 0.88 -12.11
CA PHE A 63 16.11 1.94 -11.19
C PHE A 63 17.49 2.45 -11.53
N ARG A 64 18.32 1.66 -12.21
CA ARG A 64 19.69 2.04 -12.51
C ARG A 64 19.76 3.20 -13.50
N PRO A 65 20.66 4.17 -13.29
CA PRO A 65 20.95 5.21 -14.25
C PRO A 65 21.72 4.61 -15.42
N ARG A 66 21.71 5.31 -16.57
CA ARG A 66 22.45 4.86 -17.76
C ARG A 66 23.96 4.74 -17.54
N GLY A 67 24.52 5.52 -16.61
CA GLY A 67 25.94 5.46 -16.23
C GLY A 67 26.32 4.29 -15.31
N GLY A 68 25.36 3.47 -14.90
CA GLY A 68 25.56 2.43 -13.89
C GLY A 68 25.65 2.99 -12.46
N GLY A 69 25.73 2.08 -11.48
CA GLY A 69 25.67 2.42 -10.06
C GLY A 69 24.64 1.59 -9.32
N GLU A 70 24.64 1.69 -7.99
CA GLU A 70 23.68 0.98 -7.14
C GLU A 70 22.65 1.98 -6.59
N PRO A 71 21.36 1.84 -6.97
CA PRO A 71 20.34 2.80 -6.59
C PRO A 71 20.20 2.91 -5.08
N LEU A 72 20.16 4.16 -4.61
CA LEU A 72 20.01 4.51 -3.21
C LEU A 72 18.85 5.49 -3.07
N VAL A 73 17.95 5.19 -2.14
CA VAL A 73 16.85 6.07 -1.75
C VAL A 73 16.83 6.23 -0.25
N GLU A 74 16.57 7.45 0.22
CA GLU A 74 16.44 7.78 1.63
C GLU A 74 15.24 8.70 1.83
N VAL A 75 14.42 8.40 2.83
CA VAL A 75 13.24 9.19 3.16
C VAL A 75 13.21 9.44 4.65
N ASP A 76 13.03 10.70 5.00
CA ASP A 76 12.72 11.13 6.37
C ASP A 76 11.21 11.33 6.47
N PHE A 77 10.61 10.77 7.53
CA PHE A 77 9.18 10.86 7.75
C PHE A 77 8.85 10.87 9.25
N GLU A 78 7.67 11.34 9.57
CA GLU A 78 7.14 11.42 10.94
C GLU A 78 5.88 10.55 11.05
N ILE A 79 5.82 9.76 12.12
CA ILE A 79 4.64 8.97 12.46
C ILE A 79 4.56 8.77 13.98
N GLY A 80 3.36 8.93 14.55
CA GLY A 80 3.16 8.82 15.99
C GLY A 80 3.98 9.82 16.81
N GLY A 81 4.31 10.99 16.24
CA GLY A 81 5.12 12.01 16.91
C GLY A 81 6.64 11.74 16.93
N ALA A 82 7.09 10.61 16.37
CA ALA A 82 8.51 10.28 16.25
C ALA A 82 9.00 10.47 14.80
N ARG A 83 10.25 10.90 14.64
CA ARG A 83 10.91 11.07 13.34
C ARG A 83 11.75 9.84 12.99
N TRP A 84 11.61 9.40 11.75
CA TRP A 84 12.21 8.18 11.24
C TRP A 84 12.92 8.43 9.93
N ARG A 85 13.93 7.61 9.65
CA ARG A 85 14.61 7.54 8.37
C ARG A 85 14.63 6.12 7.86
N ILE A 86 14.13 5.92 6.65
CA ILE A 86 14.36 4.67 5.89
C ILE A 86 15.41 4.95 4.81
N ARG A 87 16.49 4.19 4.81
CA ARG A 87 17.52 4.19 3.76
C ARG A 87 17.56 2.82 3.10
N LYS A 88 17.32 2.74 1.78
CA LYS A 88 17.40 1.51 0.99
C LYS A 88 18.43 1.64 -0.11
N GLN A 89 19.35 0.69 -0.14
CA GLN A 89 20.27 0.46 -1.25
C GLN A 89 19.82 -0.81 -1.98
N PHE A 90 19.77 -0.74 -3.30
CA PHE A 90 19.40 -1.86 -4.16
C PHE A 90 20.64 -2.42 -4.88
N GLY A 91 20.55 -3.67 -5.36
CA GLY A 91 21.63 -4.31 -6.11
C GLY A 91 22.81 -4.74 -5.24
N ARG A 92 24.05 -4.41 -5.64
CA ARG A 92 25.25 -4.82 -4.90
C ARG A 92 25.30 -4.08 -3.55
N GLY A 93 25.53 -4.84 -2.48
CA GLY A 93 25.48 -4.27 -1.12
C GLY A 93 24.07 -3.89 -0.68
N LYS A 94 23.03 -4.49 -1.30
CA LYS A 94 21.63 -4.25 -0.96
C LYS A 94 21.40 -4.31 0.55
N THR A 95 20.73 -3.29 1.07
CA THR A 95 20.41 -3.19 2.48
C THR A 95 19.25 -2.24 2.68
N ALA A 96 18.54 -2.41 3.79
CA ALA A 96 17.59 -1.44 4.31
C ALA A 96 18.02 -1.07 5.73
N VAL A 97 17.93 0.19 6.09
CA VAL A 97 18.25 0.67 7.44
C VAL A 97 17.12 1.59 7.88
N LEU A 98 16.46 1.23 8.98
CA LEU A 98 15.46 2.05 9.63
C LEU A 98 16.09 2.66 10.88
N SER A 99 16.07 3.99 10.97
CA SER A 99 16.64 4.74 12.08
C SER A 99 15.59 5.65 12.71
N ASN A 100 15.66 5.80 14.03
CA ASN A 100 14.94 6.84 14.76
C ASN A 100 15.81 8.10 14.80
N LEU A 101 15.31 9.19 14.24
CA LEU A 101 16.04 10.46 14.11
C LEU A 101 16.03 11.28 15.40
N ASP A 102 15.11 11.00 16.33
CA ASP A 102 15.06 11.67 17.62
C ASP A 102 16.11 11.09 18.59
N SER A 103 16.31 9.77 18.57
CA SER A 103 17.31 9.08 19.37
C SER A 103 18.68 8.95 18.67
N GLY A 104 18.72 9.11 17.34
CA GLY A 104 19.90 8.88 16.50
C GLY A 104 20.29 7.41 16.36
N ARG A 105 19.41 6.48 16.76
CA ARG A 105 19.70 5.03 16.77
C ARG A 105 19.21 4.34 15.51
N VAL A 106 19.97 3.34 15.08
CA VAL A 106 19.50 2.37 14.08
C VAL A 106 18.63 1.35 14.80
N GLU A 107 17.36 1.30 14.44
CA GLU A 107 16.36 0.45 15.08
C GLU A 107 16.32 -0.94 14.44
N ALA A 108 16.50 -1.01 13.11
CA ALA A 108 16.46 -2.28 12.40
C ALA A 108 17.27 -2.22 11.09
N ARG A 109 17.65 -3.41 10.57
CA ARG A 109 18.39 -3.57 9.30
C ARG A 109 17.79 -4.65 8.40
N ALA A 110 18.10 -4.57 7.10
CA ALA A 110 17.68 -5.50 6.06
C ALA A 110 16.16 -5.82 6.13
N GLY A 111 15.78 -7.10 6.13
CA GLY A 111 14.36 -7.50 6.16
C GLY A 111 13.62 -7.03 7.42
N GLU A 112 14.30 -6.93 8.57
CA GLU A 112 13.69 -6.44 9.80
C GLU A 112 13.31 -4.96 9.71
N ALA A 113 14.16 -4.15 9.04
CA ALA A 113 13.86 -2.75 8.79
C ALA A 113 12.59 -2.57 7.96
N GLU A 114 12.38 -3.42 6.97
CA GLU A 114 11.19 -3.38 6.11
C GLU A 114 9.94 -3.88 6.84
N ALA A 115 10.06 -4.94 7.64
CA ALA A 115 8.96 -5.42 8.47
C ALA A 115 8.53 -4.37 9.51
N GLN A 116 9.49 -3.69 10.14
CA GLN A 116 9.20 -2.62 11.09
C GLN A 116 8.64 -1.38 10.40
N LEU A 117 9.19 -0.99 9.25
CA LEU A 117 8.63 0.10 8.43
C LEU A 117 7.17 -0.20 8.07
N ALA A 118 6.88 -1.43 7.66
CA ALA A 118 5.53 -1.85 7.32
C ALA A 118 4.57 -1.66 8.51
N ARG A 119 4.96 -2.15 9.70
CA ARG A 119 4.20 -1.96 10.94
C ARG A 119 3.98 -0.49 11.27
N LEU A 120 5.02 0.34 11.15
CA LEU A 120 4.93 1.78 11.46
C LEU A 120 3.92 2.48 10.57
N VAL A 121 3.95 2.24 9.26
CA VAL A 121 3.06 2.95 8.33
C VAL A 121 1.65 2.34 8.25
N GLY A 122 1.32 1.38 9.13
CA GLY A 122 0.00 0.76 9.18
C GLY A 122 -0.25 -0.17 8.00
N THR A 123 0.81 -0.67 7.39
CA THR A 123 0.75 -1.73 6.39
C THR A 123 0.92 -3.03 7.15
N GLY A 124 -0.10 -3.90 7.23
CA GLY A 124 0.13 -5.31 7.60
C GLY A 124 1.16 -5.97 6.67
N ASP A 125 1.45 -7.26 6.83
CA ASP A 125 2.44 -7.98 5.99
C ASP A 125 2.20 -7.79 4.47
N GLY A 126 2.85 -6.80 3.85
CA GLY A 126 2.67 -6.40 2.44
C GLY A 126 2.73 -4.88 2.21
N PRO A 127 2.60 -4.39 0.97
CA PRO A 127 2.61 -2.96 0.61
C PRO A 127 1.34 -2.20 1.06
N GLY A 128 0.71 -2.65 2.15
CA GLY A 128 -0.62 -2.24 2.64
C GLY A 128 -0.85 -0.73 2.72
N ARG A 129 -2.13 -0.33 2.85
CA ARG A 129 -2.69 1.04 2.98
C ARG A 129 -2.08 2.16 2.11
N ILE A 130 -0.78 2.44 2.17
CA ILE A 130 -0.06 3.41 1.30
C ILE A 130 -0.20 3.06 -0.18
N GLY A 131 -0.06 1.79 -0.57
CA GLY A 131 -0.21 1.39 -1.98
C GLY A 131 -1.57 1.80 -2.56
N LEU A 132 -2.63 1.69 -1.73
CA LEU A 132 -4.01 2.06 -2.09
C LEU A 132 -4.21 3.58 -2.28
N VAL A 133 -3.37 4.42 -1.65
CA VAL A 133 -3.46 5.88 -1.75
C VAL A 133 -2.47 6.42 -2.81
N TRP A 134 -1.65 5.55 -3.39
CA TRP A 134 -0.62 5.95 -4.35
C TRP A 134 -1.18 6.12 -5.76
N VAL A 135 -1.47 7.35 -6.16
CA VAL A 135 -1.94 7.67 -7.52
C VAL A 135 -0.76 8.05 -8.42
N ARG A 136 -0.52 7.27 -9.47
CA ARG A 136 0.53 7.55 -10.47
C ARG A 136 0.07 8.57 -11.51
N GLN A 137 1.02 9.39 -12.02
CA GLN A 137 0.76 10.31 -13.13
C GLN A 137 0.14 9.58 -14.34
N GLN A 138 -0.84 10.21 -14.98
CA GLN A 138 -1.62 9.69 -16.13
C GLN A 138 -2.46 8.43 -15.86
N ARG A 139 -2.59 7.96 -14.62
CA ARG A 139 -3.45 6.80 -14.26
C ARG A 139 -4.67 7.15 -13.41
N ALA A 140 -4.90 8.42 -13.09
CA ALA A 140 -6.05 8.85 -12.28
C ALA A 140 -7.43 8.53 -12.90
N LEU A 141 -7.50 8.27 -14.22
CA LEU A 141 -8.73 7.96 -14.95
C LEU A 141 -8.88 6.46 -15.30
N HIS A 142 -7.88 5.63 -14.99
CA HIS A 142 -7.96 4.19 -15.18
C HIS A 142 -8.13 3.53 -13.82
N THR A 143 -9.05 2.57 -13.70
CA THR A 143 -9.15 1.72 -12.51
C THR A 143 -7.77 1.07 -12.29
N PRO A 144 -7.04 1.43 -11.22
CA PRO A 144 -5.76 0.79 -10.95
C PRO A 144 -6.03 -0.69 -10.69
N ASP A 145 -5.29 -1.57 -11.34
CA ASP A 145 -5.22 -2.97 -10.94
C ASP A 145 -4.19 -3.06 -9.80
N PRO A 146 -4.61 -3.12 -8.53
CA PRO A 146 -3.73 -3.12 -7.37
C PRO A 146 -2.79 -4.32 -7.34
N ASP A 147 -3.12 -5.37 -8.10
CA ASP A 147 -2.42 -6.64 -8.11
C ASP A 147 -1.49 -6.75 -9.31
N ILE A 148 -1.42 -5.75 -10.19
CA ILE A 148 -0.44 -5.73 -11.29
C ILE A 148 0.66 -4.71 -10.99
N GLU A 149 1.90 -5.16 -11.09
CA GLU A 149 3.07 -4.29 -11.03
C GLU A 149 3.14 -3.43 -12.31
N PRO A 150 3.04 -2.09 -12.23
CA PRO A 150 2.90 -1.26 -13.42
C PRO A 150 4.12 -1.22 -14.35
N LEU A 151 5.31 -1.53 -13.81
CA LEU A 151 6.56 -1.53 -14.57
C LEU A 151 6.79 -2.85 -15.33
N THR A 152 6.23 -3.96 -14.84
CA THR A 152 6.53 -5.30 -15.35
C THR A 152 5.29 -6.01 -15.91
N GLY A 153 4.08 -5.53 -15.60
CA GLY A 153 2.82 -6.18 -15.95
C GLY A 153 2.56 -7.49 -15.18
N LYS A 154 3.40 -7.84 -14.21
CA LYS A 154 3.27 -9.10 -13.45
C LYS A 154 2.33 -8.95 -12.27
N GLN A 155 1.64 -10.06 -11.94
CA GLN A 155 0.78 -10.13 -10.77
C GLN A 155 1.62 -10.13 -9.47
N LYS A 156 1.29 -9.25 -8.53
CA LYS A 156 1.92 -9.12 -7.22
C LYS A 156 1.44 -10.27 -6.32
N THR A 157 2.36 -11.04 -5.74
CA THR A 157 2.03 -12.15 -4.83
C THR A 157 1.34 -11.71 -3.53
N ARG A 158 1.54 -10.45 -3.11
CA ARG A 158 0.86 -9.77 -1.99
C ARG A 158 0.29 -8.44 -2.48
N GLY A 159 -0.71 -8.53 -3.35
CA GLY A 159 -1.34 -7.37 -3.97
C GLY A 159 -2.13 -6.48 -3.00
N GLU A 160 -2.32 -5.23 -3.39
CA GLU A 160 -2.98 -4.22 -2.54
C GLU A 160 -4.49 -4.50 -2.42
N ALA A 161 -5.11 -5.26 -3.34
CA ALA A 161 -6.51 -5.68 -3.24
C ALA A 161 -6.74 -6.58 -2.03
N ASN A 162 -5.86 -7.55 -1.77
CA ASN A 162 -5.98 -8.43 -0.61
C ASN A 162 -5.87 -7.65 0.71
N ALA A 163 -5.03 -6.62 0.77
CA ALA A 163 -4.95 -5.73 1.92
C ALA A 163 -6.24 -4.93 2.11
N LEU A 164 -6.82 -4.38 1.03
CA LEU A 164 -8.11 -3.69 1.08
C LEU A 164 -9.25 -4.62 1.50
N MET A 165 -9.33 -5.81 0.91
CA MET A 165 -10.35 -6.81 1.23
C MET A 165 -10.25 -7.28 2.68
N SER A 166 -9.04 -7.45 3.21
CA SER A 166 -8.83 -7.80 4.63
C SER A 166 -9.34 -6.69 5.56
N LEU A 167 -9.02 -5.43 5.25
CA LEU A 167 -9.50 -4.28 6.02
C LEU A 167 -11.02 -4.11 5.96
N LEU A 168 -11.60 -4.22 4.76
CA LEU A 168 -13.05 -4.21 4.57
C LEU A 168 -13.71 -5.36 5.32
N SER A 169 -13.12 -6.55 5.32
CA SER A 169 -13.65 -7.70 6.05
C SER A 169 -13.63 -7.46 7.56
N GLN A 170 -12.58 -6.86 8.11
CA GLN A 170 -12.51 -6.51 9.53
C GLN A 170 -13.61 -5.50 9.91
N GLU A 171 -13.74 -4.42 9.14
CA GLU A 171 -14.78 -3.40 9.34
C GLU A 171 -16.20 -3.99 9.20
N VAL A 172 -16.42 -4.86 8.21
CA VAL A 172 -17.71 -5.55 8.02
C VAL A 172 -18.01 -6.49 9.18
N VAL A 173 -17.01 -7.20 9.72
CA VAL A 173 -17.19 -8.07 10.89
C VAL A 173 -17.55 -7.25 12.14
N GLU A 174 -16.86 -6.13 12.36
CA GLU A 174 -17.18 -5.21 13.47
C GLU A 174 -18.58 -4.59 13.30
N ALA A 175 -18.93 -4.17 12.08
CA ALA A 175 -20.24 -3.61 11.77
C ALA A 175 -21.36 -4.67 11.85
N ALA A 176 -21.11 -5.91 11.44
CA ALA A 176 -22.05 -7.02 11.54
C ALA A 176 -22.29 -7.47 12.99
N GLY A 177 -21.27 -7.35 13.85
CA GLY A 177 -21.38 -7.56 15.30
C GLY A 177 -21.98 -6.36 16.05
N SER A 178 -22.23 -5.24 15.37
CA SER A 178 -22.88 -4.07 15.98
C SER A 178 -24.40 -4.28 16.11
N LYS A 179 -25.04 -3.53 17.00
CA LYS A 179 -26.50 -3.51 17.15
C LYS A 179 -27.24 -3.26 15.83
N LEU A 180 -26.69 -2.43 14.96
CA LEU A 180 -27.24 -2.19 13.62
C LEU A 180 -27.16 -3.44 12.75
N GLY A 181 -26.05 -4.17 12.81
CA GLY A 181 -25.86 -5.45 12.12
C GLY A 181 -26.83 -6.53 12.61
N GLU A 182 -27.01 -6.62 13.94
CA GLU A 182 -28.02 -7.50 14.55
C GLU A 182 -29.44 -7.14 14.11
N ASP A 183 -29.78 -5.85 14.06
CA ASP A 183 -31.10 -5.37 13.61
C ASP A 183 -31.37 -5.72 12.14
N ILE A 184 -30.37 -5.57 11.26
CA ILE A 184 -30.46 -5.93 9.83
C ILE A 184 -30.62 -7.45 9.67
N LEU A 185 -29.81 -8.24 10.37
CA LEU A 185 -29.92 -9.71 10.37
C LEU A 185 -31.28 -10.16 10.91
N GLY A 186 -31.80 -9.49 11.94
CA GLY A 186 -33.12 -9.72 12.50
C GLY A 186 -34.22 -9.51 11.46
N ARG A 187 -34.17 -8.39 10.74
CA ARG A 187 -35.12 -8.09 9.65
C ARG A 187 -35.03 -9.11 8.50
N ALA A 188 -33.82 -9.43 8.06
CA ALA A 188 -33.61 -10.42 7.01
C ALA A 188 -34.14 -11.81 7.41
N ARG A 189 -33.92 -12.24 8.66
CA ARG A 189 -34.46 -13.49 9.20
C ARG A 189 -35.99 -13.45 9.32
N ALA A 190 -36.58 -12.31 9.68
CA ALA A 190 -38.03 -12.16 9.75
C ALA A 190 -38.66 -12.27 8.36
N GLU A 191 -38.09 -11.60 7.35
CA GLU A 191 -38.54 -11.70 5.96
C GLU A 191 -38.34 -13.11 5.40
N LEU A 192 -37.18 -13.72 5.63
CA LEU A 192 -36.93 -15.11 5.25
C LEU A 192 -37.92 -16.06 5.92
N GLY A 193 -38.25 -15.81 7.18
CA GLY A 193 -39.25 -16.54 7.94
C GLY A 193 -40.67 -16.39 7.39
N LEU A 194 -40.97 -15.42 6.50
CA LEU A 194 -42.23 -15.36 5.76
C LEU A 194 -42.27 -16.40 4.64
N LEU A 195 -41.13 -16.66 4.00
CA LEU A 195 -40.99 -17.50 2.81
C LEU A 195 -40.65 -18.96 3.14
N MET A 196 -39.89 -19.18 4.21
CA MET A 196 -39.31 -20.47 4.57
C MET A 196 -39.67 -20.91 5.99
N THR A 197 -39.60 -22.21 6.22
CA THR A 197 -39.76 -22.83 7.54
C THR A 197 -38.37 -22.98 8.14
N LEU A 198 -38.01 -22.09 9.08
CA LEU A 198 -36.64 -21.93 9.58
C LEU A 198 -36.01 -23.20 10.20
N GLY A 199 -36.82 -24.17 10.65
CA GLY A 199 -36.31 -25.44 11.21
C GLY A 199 -36.01 -26.55 10.20
N ARG A 200 -36.43 -26.42 8.94
CA ARG A 200 -36.21 -27.44 7.88
C ARG A 200 -35.57 -26.88 6.62
N GLU A 201 -35.28 -25.57 6.61
CA GLU A 201 -34.82 -24.83 5.43
C GLU A 201 -35.66 -25.12 4.17
N ALA A 202 -36.95 -25.38 4.37
CA ALA A 202 -37.88 -25.71 3.30
C ALA A 202 -38.83 -24.53 3.04
N PRO A 203 -39.19 -24.26 1.77
CA PRO A 203 -40.26 -23.31 1.44
C PRO A 203 -41.54 -23.64 2.22
N LYS A 204 -42.25 -22.63 2.68
CA LYS A 204 -43.58 -22.86 3.27
C LYS A 204 -44.52 -23.39 2.20
N ARG A 205 -45.20 -24.49 2.50
CA ARG A 205 -46.12 -25.16 1.57
C ARG A 205 -47.21 -24.20 1.10
N ASN A 206 -47.41 -24.10 -0.21
CA ASN A 206 -48.29 -23.17 -0.90
C ASN A 206 -47.98 -21.67 -0.64
N GLY A 207 -46.80 -21.37 -0.10
CA GLY A 207 -46.32 -20.00 0.04
C GLY A 207 -45.79 -19.45 -1.28
N PRO A 208 -45.58 -18.12 -1.37
CA PRO A 208 -45.12 -17.47 -2.61
C PRO A 208 -43.82 -18.06 -3.15
N TYR A 209 -42.91 -18.50 -2.28
CA TYR A 209 -41.66 -19.15 -2.70
C TYR A 209 -41.85 -20.60 -3.19
N ASP A 210 -42.71 -21.39 -2.55
CA ASP A 210 -43.07 -22.75 -3.01
C ASP A 210 -43.82 -22.72 -4.35
N LEU A 211 -44.64 -21.69 -4.58
CA LEU A 211 -45.32 -21.48 -5.85
C LEU A 211 -44.36 -21.06 -6.96
N ALA A 212 -43.40 -20.17 -6.67
CA ALA A 212 -42.37 -19.77 -7.63
C ALA A 212 -41.45 -20.92 -8.06
N LEU A 213 -41.17 -21.87 -7.16
CA LEU A 213 -40.37 -23.07 -7.49
C LEU A 213 -41.13 -24.11 -8.34
N ARG A 214 -42.46 -24.01 -8.44
CA ARG A 214 -43.32 -24.91 -9.21
C ARG A 214 -43.78 -24.33 -10.56
N ALA A 215 -43.46 -23.07 -10.81
CA ALA A 215 -43.68 -22.37 -12.08
C ALA A 215 -42.50 -22.63 -13.03
#